data_AF-A0AAP0LV85-F1
#
_entry.id   AF-A0AAP0LV85-F1
#
_cell.length_a   1.000
_cell.length_b   1.000
_cell.length_c   1.000
_cell.angle_alpha   90.00
_cell.angle_beta   90.00
_cell.angle_gamma   90.00
#
_symmetry.space_group_name_H-M   'P 1'
#
loop_
_entity.id
_entity.type
_entity.pdbx_description
1 polymer ?
#
loop_
_entity_poly.entity_id
_entity_poly.type
_entity_poly.pdbx_seq_one_letter_code
_entity_poly.pdbx_strand_id
1 'polypeptide(L)' 'MASSSGTKKTRAPTPRRQSKAMSRAQQMFVDVQYEDSSAIDSELVPSSLAAIAPVLRVANQIEKDNPRVAYLC' A
#
# COMPACT_ATOMS: atom_id res chain seq x y z
N MET A 1 41.28 30.05 -1.82
CA MET A 1 42.24 29.18 -1.12
C MET A 1 42.46 29.72 0.28
N ALA A 2 42.02 29.01 1.31
CA ALA A 2 42.37 29.23 2.72
C ALA A 2 42.06 27.94 3.49
N SER A 3 43.08 27.35 4.11
CA SER A 3 43.00 26.18 4.97
C SER A 3 42.69 26.59 6.41
N SER A 4 41.93 25.78 7.13
CA SER A 4 42.15 25.46 8.55
C SER A 4 41.23 24.29 8.92
N SER A 5 41.43 23.47 9.94
CA SER A 5 42.57 23.00 10.73
C SER A 5 41.91 21.99 11.69
N GLY A 6 42.55 20.85 11.94
CA GLY A 6 41.90 19.65 12.46
C GLY A 6 41.34 19.70 13.89
N THR A 7 40.39 18.80 14.16
CA THR A 7 39.93 18.46 15.52
C THR A 7 40.69 17.24 16.02
N LYS A 8 41.60 17.46 16.98
CA LYS A 8 42.36 16.43 17.69
C LYS A 8 41.77 16.23 19.09
N LYS A 9 41.10 15.10 19.38
CA LYS A 9 40.78 14.58 20.73
C LYS A 9 40.70 13.04 20.68
N THR A 10 41.79 12.33 20.94
CA THR A 10 42.14 11.63 22.20
C THR A 10 41.28 10.40 22.53
N ARG A 11 41.99 9.27 22.71
CA ARG A 11 41.59 7.88 22.99
C ARG A 11 40.52 7.72 24.10
N ALA A 12 39.47 6.94 23.82
CA ALA A 12 38.95 5.83 24.65
C ALA A 12 37.71 5.20 23.96
N PRO A 13 37.64 3.87 23.75
CA PRO A 13 36.40 3.22 23.35
C PRO A 13 35.54 2.97 24.60
N THR A 14 34.48 3.75 24.78
CA THR A 14 33.43 3.42 25.76
C THR A 14 32.63 2.22 25.25
N PRO A 15 32.30 1.23 26.09
CA PRO A 15 31.54 0.07 25.66
C PRO A 15 30.12 0.52 25.28
N ARG A 16 29.79 0.44 23.98
CA ARG A 16 28.43 0.65 23.49
C ARG A 16 27.51 -0.39 24.14
N ARG A 17 26.69 0.12 25.06
CA ARG A 17 25.55 -0.52 25.71
C ARG A 17 24.79 -1.38 24.68
N GLN A 18 24.70 -2.68 24.92
CA GLN A 18 24.02 -3.64 24.05
C GLN A 18 22.57 -3.21 23.86
N SER A 19 22.25 -2.71 22.67
CA SER A 19 20.87 -2.49 22.26
C SER A 19 20.25 -3.87 22.06
N LYS A 20 19.38 -4.30 22.98
CA LYS A 20 18.42 -5.39 22.71
C LYS A 20 17.54 -4.89 21.57
N ALA A 21 17.93 -5.18 20.34
CA ALA A 21 17.13 -4.87 19.17
C ALA A 21 15.87 -5.74 19.27
N MET A 22 14.75 -5.08 19.49
CA MET A 22 13.41 -5.66 19.53
C MET A 22 13.20 -6.44 18.24
N SER A 23 12.98 -7.75 18.34
CA SER A 23 12.68 -8.58 17.18
C SER A 23 11.39 -8.06 16.55
N ARG A 24 11.51 -7.38 15.40
CA ARG A 24 10.40 -6.79 14.67
C ARG A 24 9.53 -7.94 14.18
N ALA A 25 8.41 -8.18 14.86
CA ALA A 25 7.41 -9.14 14.44
C ALA A 25 7.06 -8.88 12.97
N GLN A 26 7.27 -9.88 12.12
CA GLN A 26 6.97 -9.81 10.70
C GLN A 26 5.45 -9.67 10.55
N GLN A 27 4.99 -8.51 10.11
CA GLN A 27 3.63 -8.36 9.61
C GLN A 27 3.56 -9.14 8.29
N MET A 28 2.79 -10.23 8.29
CA MET A 28 2.44 -10.95 7.07
C MET A 28 1.60 -10.00 6.21
N PHE A 29 2.13 -9.60 5.05
CA PHE A 29 1.35 -8.88 4.04
C PHE A 29 0.43 -9.91 3.38
N VAL A 30 -0.88 -9.72 3.49
CA VAL A 30 -1.85 -10.48 2.70
C VAL A 30 -1.83 -9.87 1.30
N ASP A 31 -1.16 -10.55 0.37
CA ASP A 31 -1.30 -10.26 -1.06
C ASP A 31 -2.68 -10.77 -1.48
N VAL A 32 -3.67 -9.88 -1.45
CA VAL A 32 -4.98 -10.18 -2.04
C VAL A 32 -4.79 -10.15 -3.55
N GLN A 33 -4.43 -11.30 -4.11
CA GLN A 33 -4.37 -11.55 -5.55
C GLN A 33 -5.71 -11.12 -6.16
N TYR A 34 -5.70 -10.02 -6.90
CA TYR A 34 -6.85 -9.41 -7.59
C TYR A 34 -7.20 -10.20 -8.87
N GLU A 35 -7.05 -11.52 -8.83
CA GLU A 35 -7.07 -12.40 -10.02
C GLU A 35 -8.47 -12.92 -10.37
N ASP A 36 -9.52 -12.30 -9.85
CA ASP A 36 -10.85 -12.59 -10.34
C ASP A 36 -11.76 -11.36 -10.28
N SER A 37 -11.59 -10.46 -11.27
CA SER A 37 -12.51 -9.34 -11.50
C SER A 37 -13.97 -9.78 -11.70
N SER A 38 -14.24 -11.07 -11.94
CA SER A 38 -15.58 -11.62 -12.08
C SER A 38 -16.21 -12.13 -10.78
N ALA A 39 -15.40 -12.56 -9.80
CA ALA A 39 -15.88 -12.98 -8.47
C ALA A 39 -16.32 -11.81 -7.57
N ILE A 40 -15.82 -10.59 -7.83
CA ILE A 40 -16.08 -9.40 -7.01
C ILE A 40 -17.53 -8.92 -7.13
N ASP A 41 -18.21 -9.31 -8.20
CA ASP A 41 -19.42 -8.63 -8.66
C ASP A 41 -20.73 -9.12 -8.01
N SER A 42 -20.72 -10.28 -7.35
CA SER A 42 -21.95 -10.85 -6.77
C SER A 42 -21.86 -11.27 -5.30
N GLU A 43 -20.69 -11.66 -4.78
CA GLU A 43 -20.54 -12.00 -3.36
C GLU A 43 -20.05 -10.82 -2.50
N LEU A 44 -19.45 -9.79 -3.11
CA LEU A 44 -18.77 -8.70 -2.38
C LEU A 44 -19.58 -7.39 -2.29
N VAL A 45 -20.79 -7.34 -2.85
CA VAL A 45 -21.61 -6.13 -2.82
C VAL A 45 -22.47 -6.10 -1.55
N PRO A 46 -22.30 -5.10 -0.65
CA PRO A 46 -23.15 -4.94 0.52
C PRO A 46 -24.63 -4.82 0.14
N SER A 47 -25.52 -5.33 0.99
CA SER A 47 -26.98 -5.31 0.74
C SER A 47 -27.55 -3.91 0.52
N SER A 48 -26.94 -2.87 1.09
CA SER A 48 -27.31 -1.47 0.86
C SER A 48 -27.09 -1.01 -0.58
N LEU A 49 -26.21 -1.66 -1.34
CA LEU A 49 -25.87 -1.34 -2.73
C LEU A 49 -26.46 -2.34 -3.74
N ALA A 50 -27.21 -3.34 -3.28
CA ALA A 50 -27.80 -4.37 -4.13
C ALA A 50 -28.68 -3.78 -5.26
N ALA A 51 -29.36 -2.66 -4.98
CA ALA A 51 -30.19 -1.98 -5.96
C ALA A 51 -29.40 -1.35 -7.12
N ILE A 52 -28.14 -0.94 -6.89
CA ILE A 52 -27.28 -0.29 -7.89
C ILE A 52 -26.18 -1.21 -8.44
N ALA A 53 -25.99 -2.40 -7.88
CA ALA A 53 -24.98 -3.37 -8.31
C ALA A 53 -24.99 -3.65 -9.83
N PRO A 54 -26.15 -3.78 -10.50
CA PRO A 54 -26.17 -3.96 -11.95
C PRO A 54 -25.58 -2.78 -12.73
N VAL A 55 -25.77 -1.55 -12.24
CA VAL A 55 -25.24 -0.33 -12.87
C VAL A 55 -23.71 -0.29 -12.76
N LEU A 56 -23.18 -0.60 -11.57
CA LEU A 56 -21.74 -0.66 -11.33
C LEU A 56 -21.06 -1.73 -12.19
N ARG A 57 -21.70 -2.90 -12.37
CA ARG A 57 -21.22 -3.95 -13.27
C ARG A 57 -21.14 -3.47 -14.72
N VAL A 58 -22.17 -2.78 -15.20
CA VAL A 58 -22.18 -2.21 -16.57
C VAL A 58 -21.09 -1.15 -16.72
N ALA A 59 -20.88 -0.29 -15.72
CA ALA A 59 -19.82 0.72 -15.74
C ALA A 59 -18.44 0.08 -15.96
N ASN A 60 -18.14 -1.01 -15.24
CA ASN A 60 -16.88 -1.77 -15.40
C ASN A 60 -16.75 -2.41 -16.79
N GLN A 61 -17.85 -2.91 -17.37
CA GLN A 61 -17.83 -3.53 -18.71
C GLN A 61 -17.51 -2.52 -19.81
N ILE A 62 -18.07 -1.31 -19.72
CA ILE A 62 -17.93 -0.29 -20.76
C ILE A 62 -16.75 0.66 -20.55
N GLU A 63 -16.02 0.55 -19.44
CA GLU A 63 -14.93 1.46 -19.06
C GLU A 63 -13.89 1.65 -20.19
N LYS A 64 -13.49 0.55 -20.83
CA LYS A 64 -12.45 0.56 -21.88
C LYS A 64 -12.93 1.22 -23.17
N ASP A 65 -14.19 1.01 -23.53
CA ASP A 65 -14.75 1.47 -24.79
C ASP A 65 -15.32 2.89 -24.67
N ASN A 66 -15.90 3.24 -23.51
CA ASN A 66 -16.60 4.49 -23.26
C ASN A 66 -16.38 4.98 -21.82
N PRO A 67 -15.16 5.45 -21.48
CA PRO A 67 -14.81 5.81 -20.10
C PRO A 67 -15.66 6.96 -19.54
N ARG A 68 -16.10 7.89 -20.41
CA ARG A 68 -16.99 8.98 -19.99
C ARG A 68 -18.37 8.51 -19.59
N VAL A 69 -18.90 7.48 -20.26
CA VAL A 69 -20.21 6.92 -19.92
C VAL A 69 -20.06 6.08 -18.64
N ALA A 70 -19.02 5.26 -18.55
CA ALA A 70 -18.71 4.49 -17.34
C ALA A 70 -18.63 5.36 -16.08
N TYR A 71 -17.99 6.53 -16.17
CA TYR A 71 -17.85 7.47 -15.04
C TYR A 71 -19.18 8.09 -14.58
N LEU A 72 -20.18 8.17 -15.45
CA LEU A 72 -21.48 8.78 -15.17
C LEU A 72 -22.56 7.75 -14.77
N CYS A 73 -22.28 6.46 -14.96
CA CYS A 73 -23.11 5.35 -14.47
C CYS A 73 -22.95 5.19 -12.95
#